data_AF-A0A1H1X5I1-F1
#
_entry.id   AF-A0A1H1X5I1-F1
#
_cell.length_a   1.000
_cell.length_b   1.000
_cell.length_c   1.000
_cell.angle_alpha   90.00
_cell.angle_beta   90.00
_cell.angle_gamma   90.00
#
_symmetry.space_group_name_H-M   'P 1'
#
loop_
_entity.id
_entity.type
_entity.pdbx_description
1 polymer ?
#
loop_
_entity_poly.entity_id
_entity_poly.type
_entity_poly.pdbx_seq_one_letter_code
_entity_poly.pdbx_strand_id
1 'polypeptide(L)'
;MASDRFAVTGRREQLLSRRVVLLAGPSGSGKSRVARLAGCPSLNLDDFYYDADHPDLPLLTKSDRGFEGGAPLAVQIDWDDPGSWNAAEAVAAVDQLLQSGTAEVPRYDISRSARVGSHRVDLGDATCFVAEGVFGMEMAEHCRSAGVTVERLFLDRPRILVMILRFVRDLREHRKPLPMLVRRGLALYRADAGLRRRALAADFRMVGLRQALSVISGS
;
A
#
# COMPACT_ATOMS: atom_id res chain seq x y z
N MET A 1 9.62 -48.36 24.42
CA MET A 1 8.95 -47.14 24.92
C MET A 1 9.49 -45.96 24.14
N ALA A 2 8.71 -45.55 23.13
CA ALA A 2 9.07 -44.57 22.11
C ALA A 2 8.31 -43.27 22.39
N SER A 3 8.78 -42.49 23.36
CA SER A 3 8.07 -41.28 23.83
C SER A 3 8.84 -39.98 23.61
N ASP A 4 10.03 -40.02 22.99
CA ASP A 4 10.88 -38.83 22.82
C ASP A 4 10.91 -38.27 21.38
N ARG A 5 10.32 -38.96 20.40
CA ARG A 5 10.30 -38.50 19.00
C ARG A 5 9.13 -37.56 18.66
N PHE A 6 8.07 -37.54 19.46
CA PHE A 6 6.92 -36.65 19.22
C PHE A 6 7.13 -35.23 19.76
N ALA A 7 7.93 -35.07 20.83
CA ALA A 7 8.23 -33.75 21.38
C ALA A 7 9.19 -32.93 20.50
N VAL A 8 10.08 -33.59 19.75
CA VAL A 8 11.02 -32.93 18.82
C VAL A 8 10.31 -32.45 17.54
N THR A 9 9.26 -33.16 17.09
CA THR A 9 8.42 -32.77 15.94
C THR A 9 7.54 -31.56 16.28
N GLY A 10 6.91 -31.54 17.47
CA GLY A 10 6.08 -30.41 17.91
C GLY A 10 6.86 -29.09 18.14
N ARG A 11 8.17 -29.16 18.38
CA ARG A 11 9.04 -27.98 18.52
C ARG A 11 9.59 -27.47 17.19
N ARG A 12 9.64 -28.32 16.16
CA ARG A 12 9.93 -27.94 14.76
C ARG A 12 8.69 -27.41 14.03
N GLU A 13 7.50 -27.74 14.53
CA GLU A 13 6.21 -27.17 14.12
C GLU A 13 5.86 -25.83 14.78
N GLN A 14 6.81 -25.21 15.50
CA GLN A 14 6.99 -23.76 15.36
C GLN A 14 7.56 -23.49 13.95
N LEU A 15 6.77 -23.88 12.94
CA LEU A 15 6.94 -23.53 11.54
C LEU A 15 7.10 -22.02 11.51
N LEU A 16 8.13 -21.55 10.81
CA LEU A 16 8.42 -20.13 10.63
C LEU A 16 7.15 -19.42 10.16
N SER A 17 6.41 -18.81 11.10
CA SER A 17 5.15 -18.17 10.81
C SER A 17 5.46 -17.03 9.85
N ARG A 18 4.94 -17.11 8.62
CA ARG A 18 5.10 -16.02 7.67
C ARG A 18 4.50 -14.77 8.30
N ARG A 19 5.21 -13.66 8.17
CA ARG A 19 4.76 -12.36 8.67
C ARG A 19 4.57 -11.40 7.50
N VAL A 20 3.61 -10.49 7.67
CA VAL A 20 3.39 -9.39 6.74
C VAL A 20 3.76 -8.06 7.39
N VAL A 21 4.51 -7.26 6.64
CA VAL A 21 4.77 -5.86 6.97
C VAL A 21 3.87 -4.99 6.10
N LEU A 22 2.89 -4.32 6.70
CA LEU A 22 2.15 -3.24 6.05
C LEU A 22 3.04 -2.00 6.03
N LEU A 23 3.56 -1.67 4.86
CA LEU A 23 4.35 -0.47 4.65
C LEU A 23 3.46 0.62 4.06
N ALA A 24 3.01 1.54 4.92
CA ALA A 24 2.26 2.72 4.51
C ALA A 24 3.20 3.92 4.27
N GLY A 25 2.66 4.94 3.61
CA GLY A 25 3.34 6.22 3.44
C GLY A 25 2.93 6.93 2.16
N PRO A 26 3.29 8.22 2.03
CA PRO A 26 2.92 9.02 0.87
C PRO A 26 3.33 8.34 -0.44
N SER A 27 2.54 8.47 -1.50
CA SER A 27 2.99 8.00 -2.81
C SER A 27 4.27 8.76 -3.23
N GLY A 28 5.24 8.04 -3.80
CA GLY A 28 6.59 8.54 -4.05
C GLY A 28 7.56 8.46 -2.85
N SER A 29 7.14 8.02 -1.66
CA SER A 29 8.04 7.83 -0.51
C SER A 29 9.04 6.68 -0.69
N GLY A 30 8.87 5.85 -1.73
CA GLY A 30 9.79 4.76 -2.06
C GLY A 30 9.54 3.46 -1.29
N LYS A 31 8.28 3.17 -0.96
CA LYS A 31 7.85 1.91 -0.32
C LYS A 31 8.28 0.68 -1.11
N SER A 32 7.95 0.60 -2.40
CA SER A 32 8.40 -0.48 -3.30
C SER A 32 9.93 -0.56 -3.41
N ARG A 33 10.64 0.57 -3.25
CA ARG A 33 12.11 0.57 -3.19
C ARG A 33 12.63 -0.06 -1.90
N VAL A 34 11.98 0.17 -0.76
CA VAL A 34 12.35 -0.46 0.52
C VAL A 34 12.18 -1.97 0.43
N ALA A 35 11.03 -2.47 -0.04
CA ALA A 35 10.79 -3.91 -0.19
C ALA A 35 11.85 -4.59 -1.06
N ARG A 36 12.12 -4.01 -2.25
CA ARG A 36 13.17 -4.49 -3.16
C ARG A 36 14.57 -4.49 -2.55
N LEU A 37 14.94 -3.41 -1.85
CA LEU A 37 16.27 -3.32 -1.22
C LEU A 37 16.41 -4.27 -0.02
N ALA A 38 15.32 -4.59 0.65
CA ALA A 38 15.31 -5.58 1.72
C ALA A 38 15.38 -7.03 1.20
N GLY A 39 15.30 -7.24 -0.13
CA GLY A 39 15.23 -8.56 -0.75
C GLY A 39 13.92 -9.31 -0.43
N CYS A 40 12.88 -8.57 -0.05
CA CYS A 40 11.63 -9.13 0.46
C CYS A 40 10.54 -9.09 -0.63
N PRO A 41 9.80 -10.18 -0.87
CA PRO A 41 8.66 -10.17 -1.79
C PRO A 41 7.65 -9.09 -1.42
N SER A 42 6.99 -8.50 -2.43
CA SER A 42 6.04 -7.42 -2.22
C SER A 42 4.67 -7.73 -2.81
N LEU A 43 3.62 -7.46 -2.04
CA LEU A 43 2.24 -7.33 -2.51
C LEU A 43 1.92 -5.85 -2.73
N ASN A 44 1.62 -5.46 -3.96
CA ASN A 44 1.22 -4.10 -4.29
C ASN A 44 -0.28 -3.93 -4.06
N LEU A 45 -0.67 -3.15 -3.05
CA LEU A 45 -2.08 -2.90 -2.70
C LEU A 45 -2.78 -2.02 -3.74
N ASP A 46 -2.03 -1.25 -4.52
CA ASP A 46 -2.58 -0.43 -5.60
C ASP A 46 -3.09 -1.32 -6.78
N ASP A 47 -2.87 -2.64 -6.77
CA ASP A 47 -3.47 -3.55 -7.75
C ASP A 47 -4.96 -3.85 -7.47
N PHE A 48 -5.47 -3.55 -6.27
CA PHE A 48 -6.83 -3.88 -5.87
C PHE A 48 -7.86 -2.77 -6.09
N TYR A 49 -7.55 -1.75 -6.90
CA TYR A 49 -8.56 -0.76 -7.31
C TYR A 49 -9.71 -1.42 -8.09
N TYR A 50 -10.90 -0.86 -7.96
CA TYR A 50 -11.99 -1.15 -8.89
C TYR A 50 -11.75 -0.51 -10.26
N ASP A 51 -12.40 -1.05 -11.28
CA ASP A 51 -12.37 -0.49 -12.63
C ASP A 51 -13.17 0.82 -12.68
N ALA A 52 -12.80 1.75 -13.56
CA ALA A 52 -13.39 3.09 -13.62
C ALA A 52 -14.90 3.13 -13.94
N ASP A 53 -15.47 2.02 -14.43
CA ASP A 53 -16.90 1.84 -14.68
C ASP A 53 -17.64 1.14 -13.53
N HIS A 54 -16.96 0.84 -12.41
CA HIS A 54 -17.58 0.25 -11.24
C HIS A 54 -18.68 1.18 -10.67
N PRO A 55 -19.90 0.65 -10.44
CA PRO A 55 -21.07 1.49 -10.19
C PRO A 55 -21.01 2.27 -8.88
N ASP A 56 -20.33 1.72 -7.87
CA ASP A 56 -20.30 2.29 -6.51
C ASP A 56 -19.07 3.16 -6.24
N LEU A 57 -18.38 3.63 -7.30
CA LEU A 57 -17.19 4.44 -7.11
C LEU A 57 -17.50 5.80 -6.45
N PRO A 58 -16.71 6.20 -5.44
CA PRO A 58 -16.86 7.50 -4.80
C PRO A 58 -16.55 8.63 -5.78
N LEU A 59 -17.32 9.71 -5.70
CA LEU A 59 -17.24 10.85 -6.61
C LEU A 59 -16.84 12.11 -5.84
N LEU A 60 -15.92 12.90 -6.40
CA LEU A 60 -15.53 14.19 -5.85
C LEU A 60 -16.72 15.15 -5.87
N THR A 61 -17.04 15.74 -4.73
CA THR A 61 -18.07 16.78 -4.63
C THR A 61 -17.47 18.18 -4.78
N LYS A 62 -18.31 19.17 -5.14
CA LYS A 62 -17.87 20.56 -5.40
C LYS A 62 -17.10 21.21 -4.25
N SER A 63 -17.26 20.74 -3.01
CA SER A 63 -16.56 21.24 -1.83
C SER A 63 -15.14 20.72 -1.68
N ASP A 64 -14.79 19.60 -2.33
CA ASP A 64 -13.62 18.82 -1.92
C ASP A 64 -12.31 19.37 -2.49
N ARG A 65 -12.39 20.17 -3.57
CA ARG A 65 -11.26 20.94 -4.11
C ARG A 65 -11.78 22.24 -4.70
N GLY A 66 -11.53 23.36 -4.01
CA GLY A 66 -11.90 24.70 -4.45
C GLY A 66 -11.55 24.94 -5.93
N PHE A 67 -12.57 24.92 -6.78
CA PHE A 67 -12.47 25.14 -8.20
C PHE A 67 -13.16 26.46 -8.54
N GLU A 68 -12.42 27.55 -8.38
CA GLU A 68 -12.75 28.82 -9.04
C GLU A 68 -12.42 28.67 -10.52
N GLY A 69 -13.44 28.44 -11.36
CA GLY A 69 -13.22 28.39 -12.80
C GLY A 69 -14.30 27.75 -13.65
N GLY A 70 -15.56 28.16 -13.49
CA GLY A 70 -16.60 28.33 -14.53
C GLY A 70 -16.91 27.28 -15.62
N ALA A 71 -16.17 26.18 -15.76
CA ALA A 71 -16.48 25.12 -16.72
C ALA A 71 -17.38 24.05 -16.05
N PRO A 72 -18.32 23.42 -16.77
CA PRO A 72 -19.05 22.28 -16.23
C PRO A 72 -18.05 21.17 -15.92
N LEU A 73 -17.82 20.91 -14.63
CA LEU A 73 -16.92 19.86 -14.18
C LEU A 73 -17.57 18.51 -14.54
N ALA A 74 -16.95 17.75 -15.43
CA ALA A 74 -17.24 16.31 -15.50
C ALA A 74 -17.09 15.74 -14.09
N VAL A 75 -18.05 14.94 -13.64
CA VAL A 75 -17.96 14.22 -12.37
C VAL A 75 -16.66 13.41 -12.37
N GLN A 76 -15.82 13.59 -11.36
CA GLN A 76 -14.52 12.91 -11.23
C GLN A 76 -14.59 11.90 -10.09
N ILE A 77 -14.00 10.73 -10.29
CA ILE A 77 -13.87 9.69 -9.27
C ILE A 77 -12.86 10.15 -8.20
N ASP A 78 -13.19 9.94 -6.93
CA ASP A 78 -12.27 10.12 -5.81
C ASP A 78 -11.46 8.83 -5.55
N TRP A 79 -10.35 8.69 -6.27
CA TRP A 79 -9.44 7.55 -6.10
C TRP A 79 -8.67 7.55 -4.77
N ASP A 80 -8.76 8.61 -3.96
CA ASP A 80 -8.15 8.65 -2.63
C ASP A 80 -9.12 8.11 -1.55
N ASP A 81 -10.40 7.85 -1.89
CA ASP A 81 -11.43 7.35 -0.98
C ASP A 81 -11.35 5.81 -0.84
N PRO A 82 -11.50 5.24 0.38
CA PRO A 82 -11.44 3.80 0.62
C PRO A 82 -12.52 2.96 -0.09
N GLY A 83 -13.58 3.57 -0.62
CA GLY A 83 -14.57 2.91 -1.48
C GLY A 83 -14.10 2.65 -2.90
N SER A 84 -12.92 3.16 -3.30
CA SER A 84 -12.37 2.98 -4.66
C SER A 84 -11.60 1.68 -4.88
N TRP A 85 -11.37 0.88 -3.83
CA TRP A 85 -10.59 -0.36 -3.90
C TRP A 85 -11.27 -1.53 -3.19
N ASN A 86 -10.96 -2.74 -3.64
CA ASN A 86 -11.50 -3.99 -3.12
C ASN A 86 -10.68 -4.47 -1.91
N ALA A 87 -10.95 -3.88 -0.74
CA ALA A 87 -10.27 -4.24 0.51
C ALA A 87 -10.43 -5.73 0.88
N ALA A 88 -11.59 -6.32 0.56
CA ALA A 88 -11.84 -7.74 0.86
C ALA A 88 -10.94 -8.67 0.05
N GLU A 89 -10.78 -8.43 -1.25
CA GLU A 89 -9.86 -9.19 -2.10
C GLU A 89 -8.40 -8.99 -1.67
N ALA A 90 -8.02 -7.77 -1.24
CA ALA A 90 -6.69 -7.49 -0.72
C ALA A 90 -6.39 -8.28 0.58
N VAL A 91 -7.34 -8.33 1.53
CA VAL A 91 -7.19 -9.13 2.76
C VAL A 91 -7.10 -10.62 2.45
N ALA A 92 -7.93 -11.12 1.53
CA ALA A 92 -7.86 -12.51 1.11
C ALA A 92 -6.50 -12.88 0.50
N ALA A 93 -5.91 -11.99 -0.31
CA ALA A 93 -4.57 -12.20 -0.85
C ALA A 93 -3.49 -12.23 0.24
N VAL A 94 -3.56 -11.34 1.23
CA VAL A 94 -2.64 -11.37 2.39
C VAL A 94 -2.77 -12.67 3.18
N ASP A 95 -4.00 -13.11 3.45
CA ASP A 95 -4.26 -14.36 4.17
C ASP A 95 -3.73 -15.58 3.39
N GLN A 96 -3.99 -15.65 2.08
CA GLN A 96 -3.43 -16.69 1.21
C GLN A 96 -1.90 -16.73 1.24
N LEU A 97 -1.24 -15.56 1.19
CA LEU A 97 0.23 -15.47 1.27
C LEU A 97 0.75 -15.91 2.64
N LEU A 98 0.06 -15.58 3.73
CA LEU A 98 0.45 -16.02 5.08
C LEU A 98 0.32 -17.55 5.22
N GLN A 99 -0.75 -18.13 4.71
CA GLN A 99 -1.04 -19.57 4.84
C GLN A 99 -0.22 -20.43 3.87
N SER A 100 -0.24 -20.09 2.58
CA SER A 100 0.31 -20.94 1.51
C SER A 100 1.66 -20.45 0.97
N GLY A 101 2.00 -19.18 1.17
CA GLY A 101 3.15 -18.56 0.54
C GLY A 101 2.92 -18.11 -0.90
N THR A 102 1.70 -18.25 -1.43
CA THR A 102 1.35 -17.87 -2.81
C THR A 102 -0.03 -17.25 -2.89
N ALA A 103 -0.24 -16.31 -3.82
CA ALA A 103 -1.56 -15.77 -4.12
C ALA A 103 -1.64 -15.34 -5.59
N GLU A 104 -2.82 -15.48 -6.19
CA GLU A 104 -3.15 -14.82 -7.46
C GLU A 104 -3.66 -13.41 -7.16
N VAL A 105 -2.99 -12.41 -7.72
CA VAL A 105 -3.21 -11.00 -7.44
C VAL A 105 -3.65 -10.29 -8.73
N PRO A 106 -4.60 -9.34 -8.69
CA PRO A 106 -4.86 -8.47 -9.84
C PRO A 106 -3.60 -7.90 -10.48
N ARG A 107 -3.68 -7.60 -11.77
CA ARG A 107 -2.81 -6.63 -12.40
C ARG A 107 -3.65 -5.42 -12.79
N TYR A 108 -3.39 -4.27 -12.18
CA TYR A 108 -4.10 -3.04 -12.47
C TYR A 108 -3.25 -2.08 -13.31
N ASP A 109 -3.83 -1.51 -14.38
CA ASP A 109 -3.19 -0.44 -15.14
C ASP A 109 -3.79 0.90 -14.72
N ILE A 110 -3.07 1.63 -13.87
CA ILE A 110 -3.47 2.96 -13.38
C ILE A 110 -3.75 3.94 -14.54
N SER A 111 -3.06 3.80 -15.68
CA SER A 111 -3.28 4.70 -16.83
C SER A 111 -4.59 4.41 -17.56
N ARG A 112 -5.07 3.18 -17.50
CA ARG A 112 -6.38 2.77 -18.03
C ARG A 112 -7.47 2.82 -16.97
N SER A 113 -7.10 2.92 -15.69
CA SER A 113 -8.01 2.80 -14.55
C SER A 113 -8.86 1.53 -14.65
N ALA A 114 -8.18 0.41 -14.96
CA ALA A 114 -8.82 -0.88 -15.17
C ALA A 114 -7.86 -2.03 -14.86
N ARG A 115 -8.43 -3.14 -14.39
CA ARG A 115 -7.76 -4.44 -14.31
C ARG A 115 -7.46 -4.93 -15.72
N VAL A 116 -6.22 -5.37 -15.93
CA VAL A 116 -5.72 -5.88 -17.22
C VAL A 116 -5.32 -7.35 -17.18
N GLY A 117 -5.56 -8.02 -16.04
CA GLY A 117 -5.31 -9.43 -15.83
C GLY A 117 -5.02 -9.76 -14.37
N SER A 118 -4.28 -10.85 -14.15
CA SER A 118 -3.74 -11.24 -12.85
C SER A 118 -2.25 -11.59 -12.95
N HIS A 119 -1.61 -11.75 -11.81
CA HIS A 119 -0.26 -12.27 -11.69
C HIS A 119 -0.10 -13.01 -10.36
N ARG A 120 0.76 -14.02 -10.36
CA ARG A 120 1.10 -14.76 -9.14
C ARG A 120 2.14 -14.00 -8.32
N VAL A 121 1.86 -13.85 -7.03
CA VAL A 121 2.87 -13.52 -6.02
C VAL A 121 3.28 -14.82 -5.34
N ASP A 122 4.58 -15.09 -5.32
CA ASP A 122 5.18 -16.28 -4.72
C ASP A 122 6.30 -15.85 -3.76
N LEU A 123 6.18 -16.26 -2.49
CA LEU A 123 7.13 -15.92 -1.45
C LEU A 123 8.39 -16.81 -1.49
N GLY A 124 8.32 -17.97 -2.15
CA GLY A 124 9.35 -19.00 -2.06
C GLY A 124 9.68 -19.35 -0.60
N ASP A 125 10.96 -19.28 -0.26
CA ASP A 125 11.45 -19.54 1.11
C ASP A 125 11.36 -18.31 2.04
N ALA A 126 10.86 -17.16 1.55
CA ALA A 126 10.73 -15.96 2.37
C ALA A 126 9.68 -16.15 3.46
N THR A 127 10.08 -15.83 4.70
CA THR A 127 9.20 -15.84 5.89
C THR A 127 8.58 -14.47 6.17
N CYS A 128 8.91 -13.47 5.35
CA CYS A 128 8.40 -12.11 5.44
C CYS A 128 8.05 -11.63 4.04
N PHE A 129 6.94 -10.90 3.93
CA PHE A 129 6.61 -10.13 2.73
C PHE A 129 6.10 -8.73 3.12
N VAL A 130 6.23 -7.79 2.20
CA VAL A 130 5.78 -6.41 2.39
C VAL A 130 4.50 -6.19 1.58
N ALA A 131 3.40 -5.83 2.22
CA ALA A 131 2.25 -5.29 1.51
C ALA A 131 2.32 -3.76 1.55
N GLU A 132 2.31 -3.13 0.39
CA GLU A 132 2.58 -1.70 0.24
C GLU A 132 1.62 -1.04 -0.75
N GLY A 133 1.21 0.18 -0.46
CA GLY A 133 0.34 0.97 -1.34
C GLY A 133 -0.18 2.21 -0.63
N VAL A 134 -1.07 2.96 -1.28
CA VAL A 134 -1.66 4.17 -0.67
C VAL A 134 -2.67 3.83 0.42
N PHE A 135 -3.38 2.71 0.30
CA PHE A 135 -4.36 2.22 1.29
C PHE A 135 -3.76 1.37 2.41
N GLY A 136 -2.45 1.49 2.67
CA GLY A 136 -1.78 0.68 3.69
C GLY A 136 -2.36 0.88 5.10
N MET A 137 -2.90 2.06 5.42
CA MET A 137 -3.51 2.32 6.74
C MET A 137 -4.90 1.69 6.84
N GLU A 138 -5.71 1.85 5.81
CA GLU A 138 -7.03 1.27 5.67
C GLU A 138 -6.93 -0.27 5.70
N MET A 139 -5.94 -0.83 5.01
CA MET A 139 -5.61 -2.26 5.06
C MET A 139 -5.34 -2.75 6.48
N ALA A 140 -4.70 -1.95 7.34
CA ALA A 140 -4.42 -2.34 8.72
C ALA A 140 -5.70 -2.52 9.56
N GLU A 141 -6.73 -1.72 9.29
CA GLU A 141 -8.04 -1.83 9.93
C GLU A 141 -8.80 -3.07 9.42
N HIS A 142 -8.77 -3.32 8.10
CA HIS A 142 -9.38 -4.52 7.52
C HIS A 142 -8.71 -5.81 8.00
N CYS A 143 -7.38 -5.87 8.03
CA CYS A 143 -6.64 -7.01 8.59
C CYS A 143 -7.00 -7.24 10.07
N ARG A 144 -7.10 -6.16 10.87
CA ARG A 144 -7.47 -6.25 12.28
C ARG A 144 -8.86 -6.86 12.44
N SER A 145 -9.84 -6.41 11.65
CA SER A 145 -11.21 -6.94 11.65
C SER A 145 -11.27 -8.40 11.21
N ALA A 146 -10.36 -8.83 10.34
CA ALA A 146 -10.22 -10.21 9.88
C ALA A 146 -9.35 -11.10 10.81
N GLY A 147 -8.84 -10.57 11.93
CA GLY A 147 -7.96 -11.32 12.84
C GLY A 147 -6.53 -11.56 12.31
N VAL A 148 -6.15 -10.89 11.22
CA VAL A 148 -4.81 -10.99 10.62
C VAL A 148 -3.83 -10.07 11.34
N THR A 149 -2.78 -10.65 11.92
CA THR A 149 -1.72 -9.90 12.60
C THR A 149 -0.73 -9.34 11.59
N VAL A 150 -0.46 -8.04 11.67
CA VAL A 150 0.41 -7.32 10.73
C VAL A 150 1.38 -6.40 11.48
N GLU A 151 2.61 -6.29 10.99
CA GLU A 151 3.53 -5.24 11.44
C GLU A 151 3.24 -3.94 10.66
N ARG A 152 3.05 -2.83 11.36
CA ARG A 152 2.59 -1.56 10.77
C ARG A 152 3.73 -0.54 10.75
N LEU A 153 4.29 -0.30 9.57
CA LEU A 153 5.37 0.68 9.37
C LEU A 153 4.89 1.82 8.48
N PHE A 154 5.12 3.05 8.91
CA PHE A 154 4.89 4.23 8.08
C PHE A 154 6.23 4.83 7.67
N LEU A 155 6.50 4.86 6.37
CA LEU A 155 7.73 5.40 5.81
C LEU A 155 7.69 6.94 5.85
N ASP A 156 8.23 7.50 6.93
CA ASP A 156 8.31 8.94 7.17
C ASP A 156 9.52 9.53 6.43
N ARG A 157 9.26 10.32 5.38
CA ARG A 157 10.31 10.99 4.61
C ARG A 157 10.06 12.49 4.54
N PRO A 158 11.14 13.30 4.43
CA PRO A 158 11.01 14.74 4.27
C PRO A 158 10.10 15.09 3.09
N ARG A 159 9.07 15.88 3.39
CA ARG A 159 7.92 16.19 2.54
C ARG A 159 8.31 16.78 1.18
N ILE A 160 9.34 17.63 1.21
CA ILE A 160 9.94 18.26 0.02
C ILE A 160 10.60 17.21 -0.89
N LEU A 161 11.23 16.18 -0.34
CA LEU A 161 11.88 15.14 -1.13
C LEU A 161 10.85 14.28 -1.87
N VAL A 162 9.74 13.92 -1.22
CA VAL A 162 8.65 13.15 -1.86
C VAL A 162 7.98 13.97 -2.96
N MET A 163 7.75 15.26 -2.72
CA MET A 163 7.21 16.20 -3.71
C MET A 163 8.15 16.36 -4.91
N ILE A 164 9.47 16.47 -4.69
CA ILE A 164 10.48 16.56 -5.75
C ILE A 164 10.56 15.25 -6.55
N LEU A 165 10.57 14.09 -5.89
CA LEU A 165 10.61 12.79 -6.58
C LEU A 165 9.36 12.58 -7.44
N ARG A 166 8.19 12.98 -6.95
CA ARG A 166 6.94 12.99 -7.74
C ARG A 166 7.02 13.95 -8.91
N PHE A 167 7.47 15.17 -8.68
CA PHE A 167 7.62 16.19 -9.72
C PHE A 167 8.57 15.71 -10.84
N VAL A 168 9.70 15.09 -10.49
CA VAL A 168 10.64 14.53 -11.47
C VAL A 168 10.02 13.36 -12.25
N ARG A 169 9.23 12.50 -11.61
CA ARG A 169 8.54 11.39 -12.31
C ARG A 169 7.47 11.91 -13.26
N ASP A 170 6.61 12.81 -12.79
CA ASP A 170 5.51 13.37 -13.57
C ASP A 170 6.02 14.21 -14.76
N LEU A 171 7.19 14.87 -14.60
CA LEU A 171 7.89 15.55 -15.70
C LEU A 171 8.48 14.56 -16.72
N ARG A 172 9.04 13.44 -16.27
CA ARG A 172 9.54 12.38 -17.17
C ARG A 172 8.43 11.71 -17.97
N GLU A 173 7.22 11.64 -17.41
CA GLU A 173 6.05 11.05 -18.04
C GLU A 173 5.22 12.05 -18.88
N HIS A 174 5.60 13.34 -18.95
CA HIS A 174 4.99 14.41 -19.78
C HIS A 174 3.46 14.62 -19.60
N ARG A 175 2.89 14.30 -18.43
CA ARG A 175 1.42 14.18 -18.33
C ARG A 175 0.62 15.48 -18.14
N LYS A 176 1.18 16.62 -17.65
CA LYS A 176 0.39 17.86 -17.35
C LYS A 176 1.20 19.19 -17.35
N PRO A 177 0.58 20.37 -17.60
CA PRO A 177 1.24 21.68 -17.54
C PRO A 177 1.69 22.12 -16.12
N LEU A 178 2.84 22.81 -16.03
CA LEU A 178 3.58 23.16 -14.80
C LEU A 178 2.77 23.79 -13.64
N PRO A 179 1.87 24.77 -13.87
CA PRO A 179 1.13 25.43 -12.78
C PRO A 179 0.16 24.47 -12.06
N MET A 180 -0.35 23.47 -12.78
CA MET A 180 -1.23 22.44 -12.23
C MET A 180 -0.45 21.47 -11.33
N LEU A 181 0.82 21.18 -11.65
CA LEU A 181 1.71 20.35 -10.85
C LEU A 181 2.07 21.02 -9.50
N VAL A 182 2.30 22.33 -9.50
CA VAL A 182 2.61 23.10 -8.27
C VAL A 182 1.41 23.19 -7.33
N ARG A 183 0.20 23.47 -7.86
CA ARG A 183 -1.05 23.49 -7.08
C ARG A 183 -1.38 22.11 -6.50
N ARG A 184 -1.24 21.04 -7.29
CA ARG A 184 -1.46 19.66 -6.84
C ARG A 184 -0.44 19.26 -5.77
N GLY A 185 0.83 19.66 -5.93
CA GLY A 185 1.88 19.44 -4.94
C GLY A 185 1.60 20.14 -3.60
N LEU A 186 1.04 21.35 -3.59
CA LEU A 186 0.69 22.08 -2.36
C LEU A 186 -0.55 21.49 -1.65
N ALA A 187 -1.55 21.02 -2.41
CA ALA A 187 -2.70 20.28 -1.87
C ALA A 187 -2.26 18.95 -1.23
N LEU A 188 -1.36 18.22 -1.91
CA LEU A 188 -0.74 17.00 -1.38
C LEU A 188 0.11 17.27 -0.14
N TYR A 189 0.83 18.40 -0.09
CA TYR A 189 1.56 18.82 1.10
C TYR A 189 0.61 19.03 2.30
N ARG A 190 -0.57 19.63 2.13
CA ARG A 190 -1.53 19.78 3.24
C ARG A 190 -2.18 18.45 3.65
N ALA A 191 -2.50 17.58 2.69
CA ALA A 191 -3.02 16.23 2.96
C ALA A 191 -2.02 15.35 3.75
N ASP A 192 -0.73 15.56 3.54
CA ASP A 192 0.38 14.82 4.18
C ASP A 192 0.47 15.03 5.71
N ALA A 193 0.10 16.20 6.24
CA ALA A 193 0.02 16.42 7.69
C ALA A 193 -1.16 15.65 8.34
N GLY A 194 -2.26 15.48 7.60
CA GLY A 194 -3.36 14.61 8.02
C GLY A 194 -2.96 13.14 7.98
N LEU A 195 -2.21 12.74 6.95
CA LEU A 195 -1.73 11.37 6.75
C LEU A 195 -0.90 10.85 7.93
N ARG A 196 0.06 11.64 8.42
CA ARG A 196 0.88 11.28 9.59
C ARG A 196 0.03 11.11 10.85
N ARG A 197 -0.96 11.98 11.08
CA ARG A 197 -1.88 11.85 12.22
C ARG A 197 -2.73 10.59 12.11
N ARG A 198 -3.28 10.30 10.93
CA ARG A 198 -4.03 9.06 10.69
C ARG A 198 -3.17 7.82 10.92
N ALA A 199 -1.91 7.83 10.44
CA ALA A 199 -0.98 6.73 10.64
C ALA A 199 -0.72 6.45 12.13
N LEU A 200 -0.45 7.50 12.91
CA LEU A 200 -0.28 7.38 14.35
C LEU A 200 -1.55 6.86 15.05
N ALA A 201 -2.73 7.35 14.64
CA ALA A 201 -4.01 6.87 15.17
C ALA A 201 -4.30 5.40 14.81
N ALA A 202 -3.75 4.91 13.70
CA ALA A 202 -3.82 3.52 13.26
C ALA A 202 -2.65 2.65 13.79
N ASP A 203 -1.92 3.14 14.80
CA ASP A 203 -0.79 2.47 15.47
C ASP A 203 0.40 2.14 14.54
N PHE A 204 0.65 2.97 13.53
CA PHE A 204 1.83 2.81 12.70
C PHE A 204 3.09 3.34 13.38
N ARG A 205 4.16 2.54 13.32
CA ARG A 205 5.50 2.99 13.72
C ARG A 205 6.09 3.86 12.61
N MET A 206 6.39 5.11 12.93
CA MET A 206 7.07 6.03 12.02
C MET A 206 8.54 5.61 11.86
N VAL A 207 8.98 5.35 10.64
CA VAL A 207 10.34 4.89 10.35
C VAL A 207 10.94 5.61 9.14
N GLY A 208 12.24 5.90 9.22
CA GLY A 208 13.03 6.29 8.05
C GLY A 208 13.42 5.07 7.21
N LEU A 209 13.97 5.28 6.01
CA LEU A 209 14.33 4.18 5.10
C LEU A 209 15.28 3.14 5.74
N ARG A 210 16.32 3.57 6.45
CA ARG A 210 17.27 2.62 7.07
C ARG A 210 16.61 1.76 8.15
N GLN A 211 15.74 2.37 8.96
CA GLN A 211 14.99 1.65 10.00
C GLN A 211 14.00 0.67 9.37
N ALA A 212 13.29 1.08 8.31
CA ALA A 212 12.40 0.19 7.58
C ALA A 212 13.14 -1.02 6.99
N LEU A 213 14.33 -0.81 6.41
CA LEU A 213 15.16 -1.89 5.90
C LEU A 213 15.60 -2.87 6.99
N SER A 214 16.12 -2.37 8.12
CA SER A 214 16.51 -3.19 9.27
C SER A 214 15.35 -4.07 9.76
N VAL A 215 14.17 -3.46 9.96
CA VAL A 215 12.97 -4.18 10.39
C VAL A 215 12.51 -5.24 9.38
N ILE A 216 12.49 -4.93 8.09
CA ILE A 216 12.01 -5.86 7.05
C ILE A 216 13.00 -7.00 6.84
N SER A 217 14.30 -6.69 6.77
CA SER A 217 15.37 -7.68 6.59
C SER A 217 15.66 -8.52 7.84
N GLY A 218 15.10 -8.16 9.00
CA GLY A 218 15.35 -8.84 10.27
C GLY A 218 16.78 -8.67 10.79
N SER A 219 17.44 -7.55 10.43
CA SER A 219 18.83 -7.21 10.77
C SER A 219 18.92 -6.02 11.72
#